data_AF-L9X7P7-F1
#
_entry.id   AF-L9X7P7-F1
#
_cell.length_a   1.000
_cell.length_b   1.000
_cell.length_c   1.000
_cell.angle_alpha   90.00
_cell.angle_beta   90.00
_cell.angle_gamma   90.00
#
_symmetry.space_group_name_H-M   'P 1'
#
loop_
_entity.id
_entity.type
_entity.pdbx_description
1 polymer ?
#
loop_
_entity_poly.entity_id
_entity_poly.type
_entity_poly.pdbx_seq_one_letter_code
_entity_poly.pdbx_strand_id
1 'polypeptide(L)' 'MSDTDRDEPRDARDESVEAGRMLARTWTVAANFRSPCDYGIPTAPTFAAERRADGTLALFACPTATEPVLTASRTVTVRR' A
#
# COMPACT_ATOMS: atom_id res chain seq x y z
N MET A 1 -9.11 -51.90 10.86
CA MET A 1 -8.80 -50.96 11.96
C MET A 1 -7.34 -50.57 11.82
N SER A 2 -7.09 -49.39 11.27
CA SER A 2 -5.90 -48.58 11.51
C SER A 2 -6.33 -47.14 11.26
N ASP A 3 -6.72 -46.50 12.36
CA ASP A 3 -6.54 -45.07 12.57
C ASP A 3 -5.06 -44.74 12.35
N THR A 4 -4.78 -43.55 11.79
CA THR A 4 -3.80 -42.58 12.30
C THR A 4 -3.59 -41.47 11.27
N ASP A 5 -3.91 -40.26 11.73
CA ASP A 5 -3.45 -38.93 11.33
C ASP A 5 -3.62 -38.48 9.88
N ARG A 6 -4.84 -38.01 9.61
CA ARG A 6 -5.03 -36.85 8.72
C ARG A 6 -4.33 -35.66 9.39
N ASP A 7 -3.11 -35.35 8.94
CA ASP A 7 -2.46 -34.06 9.18
C ASP A 7 -3.43 -32.95 8.74
N GLU A 8 -4.15 -32.39 9.72
CA GLU A 8 -4.89 -31.15 9.54
C GLU A 8 -3.85 -30.06 9.18
N PRO A 9 -4.00 -29.35 8.04
CA PRO A 9 -3.07 -28.31 7.67
C PRO A 9 -3.11 -27.23 8.77
N ARG A 10 -2.01 -27.16 9.54
CA ARG A 10 -1.77 -26.09 10.51
C ARG A 10 -2.08 -24.76 9.84
N ASP A 11 -2.95 -24.03 10.51
CA ASP A 11 -3.45 -22.70 10.19
C ASP A 11 -2.36 -21.79 9.61
N ALA A 12 -2.26 -21.75 8.28
CA ALA A 12 -1.42 -20.79 7.56
C ALA A 12 -2.07 -19.39 7.53
N ARG A 13 -3.18 -19.21 8.27
CA ARG A 13 -3.72 -17.89 8.53
C ARG A 13 -2.86 -17.23 9.60
N ASP A 14 -2.44 -16.02 9.30
CA ASP A 14 -2.05 -14.95 10.21
C ASP A 14 -0.57 -14.69 10.51
N GLU A 15 0.40 -15.47 10.00
CA GLU A 15 1.81 -15.06 10.13
C GLU A 15 2.14 -13.81 9.28
N SER A 16 1.58 -13.72 8.06
CA SER A 16 1.80 -12.56 7.17
C SER A 16 1.12 -11.29 7.67
N VAL A 17 -0.02 -11.42 8.36
CA VAL A 17 -0.75 -10.29 8.92
C VAL A 17 -0.05 -9.77 10.17
N GLU A 18 0.39 -10.66 11.05
CA GLU A 18 1.18 -10.27 12.23
C GLU A 18 2.53 -9.68 11.84
N ALA A 19 3.21 -10.22 10.83
CA ALA A 19 4.40 -9.61 10.25
C ALA A 19 4.11 -8.21 9.69
N GLY A 20 3.02 -8.04 8.92
CA GLY A 20 2.60 -6.74 8.39
C GLY A 20 2.26 -5.71 9.48
N ARG A 21 1.61 -6.15 10.56
CA ARG A 21 1.29 -5.33 11.74
C ARG A 21 2.55 -4.93 12.52
N MET A 22 3.51 -5.83 12.66
CA MET A 22 4.81 -5.55 13.28
C MET A 22 5.60 -4.51 12.47
N LEU A 23 5.56 -4.59 11.14
CA LEU A 23 6.17 -3.60 10.26
C LEU A 23 5.47 -2.23 10.35
N ALA A 24 4.13 -2.20 10.37
CA ALA A 24 3.38 -0.94 10.50
C ALA A 24 3.71 -0.23 11.83
N ARG A 25 3.71 -0.97 12.94
CA ARG A 25 4.08 -0.42 14.26
C ARG A 25 5.52 0.08 14.28
N THR A 26 6.44 -0.65 13.66
CA THR A 26 7.85 -0.27 13.56
C THR A 26 7.99 1.07 12.83
N TRP A 27 7.29 1.25 11.70
CA TRP A 27 7.28 2.52 10.98
C TRP A 27 6.66 3.66 11.78
N THR A 28 5.57 3.42 12.51
CA THR A 28 4.99 4.43 13.41
C THR A 28 5.99 4.91 14.46
N VAL A 29 6.77 4.00 15.04
CA VAL A 29 7.80 4.37 16.02
C VAL A 29 8.94 5.12 15.33
N ALA A 30 9.49 4.59 14.24
CA ALA A 30 10.61 5.18 13.50
C ALA A 30 10.36 6.61 13.04
N ALA A 31 9.13 6.92 12.62
CA ALA A 31 8.71 8.25 12.17
C ALA A 31 8.83 9.35 13.26
N ASN A 32 8.91 8.98 14.55
CA ASN A 32 9.13 9.95 15.63
C ASN A 32 10.60 10.37 15.77
N PHE A 33 11.53 9.62 15.18
CA PHE A 33 12.97 9.84 15.37
C PHE A 33 13.65 10.41 14.13
N ARG A 34 13.28 9.95 12.95
CA ARG A 34 13.90 10.34 11.68
C ARG A 34 12.91 10.30 10.52
N SER A 35 13.29 10.93 9.42
CA SER A 35 12.55 10.82 8.17
C SER A 35 12.77 9.46 7.51
N PRO A 36 11.86 8.98 6.65
CA PRO A 36 12.07 7.75 5.88
C PRO A 36 13.39 7.73 5.08
N CYS A 37 13.82 8.87 4.56
CA CYS A 37 15.06 9.02 3.80
C CYS A 37 16.31 8.64 4.61
N ASP A 38 16.29 8.89 5.93
CA ASP A 38 17.40 8.54 6.84
C ASP A 38 17.53 7.02 7.04
N TYR A 39 16.52 6.26 6.65
CA TYR A 39 16.50 4.79 6.63
C TYR A 39 16.73 4.22 5.22
N GLY A 40 17.10 5.06 4.25
CA GLY A 40 17.31 4.65 2.86
C GLY A 40 16.01 4.45 2.06
N ILE A 41 14.86 4.88 2.59
CA ILE A 41 13.59 4.85 1.84
C ILE A 41 13.54 6.06 0.92
N PRO A 42 13.27 5.86 -0.38
CA PRO A 42 13.14 6.98 -1.31
C PRO A 42 11.90 7.82 -0.99
N THR A 43 12.01 9.12 -1.23
CA THR A 43 10.85 10.02 -1.21
C THR A 43 9.80 9.51 -2.21
N ALA A 44 8.54 9.43 -1.75
CA ALA A 44 7.45 9.05 -2.61
C ALA A 44 7.29 10.06 -3.76
N PRO A 45 7.05 9.61 -5.01
CA PRO A 45 6.81 10.52 -6.12
C PRO A 45 5.49 11.27 -5.93
N THR A 46 5.50 12.55 -6.30
CA THR A 46 4.29 13.38 -6.32
C THR A 46 3.75 13.42 -7.74
N PHE A 47 2.45 13.15 -7.90
CA PHE A 47 1.75 13.26 -9.18
C PHE A 47 0.78 14.42 -9.16
N ALA A 48 0.66 15.14 -10.27
CA ALA A 48 -0.45 16.06 -10.47
C ALA A 48 -1.71 15.23 -10.74
N ALA A 49 -2.80 15.57 -10.07
CA ALA A 49 -4.06 14.83 -10.17
C ALA A 49 -5.15 15.72 -10.74
N GLU A 50 -5.86 15.22 -11.76
CA GLU A 50 -7.02 15.88 -12.35
C GLU A 50 -8.21 14.93 -12.29
N ARG A 51 -9.34 15.44 -11.79
CA ARG A 51 -10.62 14.73 -11.84
C ARG A 51 -11.41 15.25 -13.03
N ARG A 52 -11.69 14.35 -13.98
CA ARG A 52 -12.45 14.66 -15.19
C ARG A 52 -13.95 14.67 -14.92
N ALA A 53 -14.72 15.22 -15.86
CA ALA A 53 -16.16 15.37 -15.75
C ALA A 53 -16.91 14.03 -15.63
N ASP A 54 -16.37 12.95 -16.18
CA ASP A 54 -16.89 11.59 -16.09
C ASP A 54 -16.56 10.89 -14.75
N GLY A 55 -15.85 11.58 -13.85
CA GLY A 55 -15.39 11.04 -12.57
C GLY A 55 -14.08 10.27 -12.63
N THR A 56 -13.48 10.11 -13.81
CA THR A 56 -12.16 9.49 -13.98
C THR A 56 -11.09 10.33 -13.30
N LEU A 57 -10.20 9.68 -12.55
CA LEU A 57 -9.00 10.30 -11.97
C LEU A 57 -7.81 10.05 -12.90
N ALA A 58 -7.20 11.13 -13.40
CA ALA A 58 -5.98 11.07 -14.18
C ALA A 58 -4.80 11.59 -13.34
N LEU A 59 -3.70 10.84 -13.34
CA LEU A 59 -2.45 11.20 -12.68
C LEU A 59 -1.40 11.51 -13.74
N PHE A 60 -0.71 12.63 -13.58
CA PHE A 60 0.32 13.12 -14.47
C PHE A 60 1.66 13.22 -13.75
N ALA A 61 2.75 12.96 -14.46
CA ALA A 61 4.10 13.03 -13.89
C ALA A 61 4.45 14.44 -13.39
N CYS A 62 3.91 15.48 -14.03
CA CYS A 62 4.05 16.87 -13.61
C CYS A 62 2.84 17.70 -14.10
N PRO A 63 2.64 18.93 -13.59
CA PRO A 63 1.48 19.76 -13.93
C PRO A 63 1.38 20.18 -15.40
N THR A 64 2.49 20.16 -16.14
CA THR A 64 2.55 20.55 -17.56
C THR A 64 2.49 19.36 -18.52
N ALA A 65 2.44 18.12 -18.00
CA ALA A 65 2.35 16.93 -18.83
C ALA A 65 0.94 16.82 -19.44
N THR A 66 0.88 16.48 -20.71
CA THR A 66 -0.38 16.31 -21.45
C THR A 66 -0.90 14.88 -21.40
N GLU A 67 -0.01 13.91 -21.22
CA GLU A 67 -0.35 12.49 -21.16
C GLU A 67 -0.32 11.97 -19.71
N PRO A 68 -1.39 11.30 -19.24
CA PRO A 68 -1.42 10.73 -17.91
C PRO A 68 -0.56 9.47 -17.83
N VAL A 69 0.15 9.31 -16.72
CA VAL A 69 0.90 8.07 -16.41
C VAL A 69 -0.03 6.98 -15.86
N LEU A 70 -1.16 7.38 -15.28
CA LEU A 70 -2.17 6.46 -14.75
C LEU A 70 -3.55 7.10 -14.86
N THR A 71 -4.54 6.30 -15.25
CA THR A 71 -5.96 6.70 -15.24
C THR A 71 -6.79 5.67 -14.49
N ALA A 72 -7.62 6.13 -13.55
CA ALA A 72 -8.53 5.30 -12.78
C ALA A 72 -9.97 5.69 -13.07
N SER A 73 -10.71 4.79 -13.72
CA SER A 73 -12.14 4.95 -13.99
C SER A 73 -13.01 4.77 -12.74
N ARG A 74 -12.47 4.12 -11.70
CA ARG A 74 -13.13 3.92 -10.40
C ARG A 74 -12.15 4.26 -9.28
N THR A 75 -12.59 5.10 -8.37
CA THR A 75 -11.83 5.50 -7.17
C THR A 75 -12.65 5.25 -5.92
N VAL A 76 -12.02 4.78 -4.85
CA VAL A 76 -12.64 4.64 -3.54
C VAL A 76 -11.99 5.62 -2.58
N THR A 77 -12.80 6.41 -1.88
CA THR A 77 -12.29 7.31 -0.83
C THR A 77 -11.97 6.49 0.41
N VAL A 78 -10.70 6.49 0.81
CA VAL A 78 -10.26 5.90 2.08
C VAL A 78 -10.26 7.01 3.14
N ARG A 79 -10.94 6.79 4.26
CA ARG A 79 -10.86 7.68 5.42
C ARG A 79 -9.49 7.49 6.09
N ARG A 80 -8.78 8.59 6.33
CA ARG A 80 -7.57 8.62 7.15
C ARG A 80 -7.94 8.67 8.62
#